data_AF-A0A433RIE6-F1
#
_entry.id   AF-A0A433RIE6-F1
#
_cell.length_a   1.000
_cell.length_b   1.000
_cell.length_c   1.000
_cell.angle_alpha   90.00
_cell.angle_beta   90.00
_cell.angle_gamma   90.00
#
_symmetry.space_group_name_H-M   'P 1'
#
loop_
_entity.id
_entity.type
_entity.pdbx_description
1 polymer ?
#
loop_
_entity_poly.entity_id
_entity_poly.type
_entity_poly.pdbx_seq_one_letter_code
_entity_poly.pdbx_strand_id
1 'polypeptide(L)' 'MANKNGMPDKNLSNVAEDLERNPVNSHHAQQLQQKTNDRRHQDALNHDETSDLHHFKTT' A
#
# COMPACT_ATOMS: atom_id res chain seq x y z
N MET A 1 10.22 0.61 -17.90
CA MET A 1 9.34 -0.47 -18.39
C MET A 1 7.98 -0.28 -17.75
N ALA A 2 6.94 -0.08 -18.56
CA ALA A 2 5.57 0.09 -18.07
C ALA A 2 4.87 -1.27 -17.99
N ASN A 3 3.94 -1.44 -17.05
CA ASN A 3 3.05 -2.59 -17.03
C ASN A 3 2.13 -2.58 -18.28
N LYS A 4 1.40 -3.66 -18.51
CA LYS A 4 0.46 -3.84 -19.64
C LYS A 4 -0.57 -2.69 -19.84
N ASN A 5 -0.72 -1.80 -18.85
CA ASN A 5 -1.63 -0.65 -18.88
C ASN A 5 -0.89 0.69 -19.10
N GLY A 6 0.40 0.68 -19.43
CA GLY A 6 1.19 1.90 -19.66
C GLY A 6 1.62 2.64 -18.40
N MET A 7 1.23 2.17 -17.20
CA MET A 7 1.69 2.72 -15.93
C MET A 7 3.08 2.18 -15.57
N PRO A 8 3.91 2.94 -14.83
CA PRO A 8 5.14 2.42 -14.24
C PRO A 8 4.86 1.09 -13.51
N ASP A 9 5.74 0.10 -13.71
CA ASP A 9 5.64 -1.15 -12.97
C ASP A 9 5.64 -0.84 -11.46
N LYS A 10 4.56 -1.21 -10.76
CA LYS A 10 4.40 -0.95 -9.32
C LYS A 10 5.56 -1.51 -8.52
N ASN A 11 6.14 -2.64 -8.94
CA ASN A 11 7.28 -3.22 -8.27
C ASN A 11 8.52 -2.33 -8.42
N LEU A 12 8.72 -1.74 -9.61
CA LEU A 12 9.83 -0.79 -9.83
C LEU A 12 9.63 0.52 -9.06
N SER A 13 8.40 1.03 -8.98
CA SER A 13 8.09 2.23 -8.20
C SER A 13 8.30 2.00 -6.70
N ASN A 14 7.85 0.86 -6.15
CA ASN A 14 8.08 0.52 -4.74
C ASN A 14 9.57 0.41 -4.42
N VAL A 15 10.36 -0.20 -5.31
CA VAL A 15 11.81 -0.33 -5.15
C VAL A 15 12.50 1.03 -5.19
N ALA A 16 12.09 1.93 -6.10
CA ALA A 16 12.62 3.28 -6.17
C ALA A 16 12.32 4.08 -4.89
N GLU A 17 11.08 4.03 -4.38
CA GLU A 17 10.70 4.68 -3.13
C GLU A 17 11.49 4.14 -1.92
N ASP A 18 11.75 2.83 -1.86
CA ASP A 18 12.54 2.24 -0.78
C ASP A 18 14.02 2.63 -0.85
N LEU A 19 14.57 2.81 -2.06
CA LEU A 19 15.95 3.28 -2.27
C LEU A 19 16.13 4.77 -1.93
N GLU A 20 15.07 5.58 -2.06
CA GLU A 20 15.09 7.01 -1.70
C GLU A 20 14.99 7.27 -0.19
N ARG A 21 14.77 6.22 0.63
CA ARG A 21 14.67 6.38 2.08
C ARG A 21 16.00 6.76 2.71
N ASN A 22 16.01 7.86 3.44
CA ASN A 22 17.16 8.24 4.26
C ASN A 22 17.43 7.16 5.33
N PRO A 23 18.70 6.75 5.54
CA PRO A 23 19.04 5.80 6.58
C PRO A 23 18.75 6.40 7.96
N VAL A 24 18.13 5.59 8.82
CA VAL A 24 17.71 5.97 10.17
C VAL A 24 18.22 4.95 11.18
N ASN A 25 18.27 5.31 12.45
CA ASN A 25 18.68 4.36 13.49
C ASN A 25 17.69 3.17 13.61
N SER A 26 18.17 2.06 14.18
CA SER A 26 17.42 0.81 14.24
C SER A 26 16.07 0.92 14.95
N HIS A 27 15.99 1.74 16.00
CA HIS A 27 14.74 1.95 16.73
C HIS A 27 13.70 2.68 15.88
N HIS A 28 14.12 3.71 15.15
CA HIS A 28 13.22 4.43 14.25
C HIS A 28 12.79 3.56 13.07
N ALA A 29 13.70 2.74 12.52
CA ALA A 29 13.35 1.75 11.51
C ALA A 29 12.26 0.77 11.99
N GLN A 30 12.36 0.28 13.22
CA GLN A 30 11.34 -0.57 13.84
C GLN A 30 9.99 0.16 13.97
N GLN A 31 9.99 1.43 14.39
CA GLN A 31 8.76 2.23 14.46
C GLN A 31 8.10 2.42 13.09
N LEU A 32 8.89 2.69 12.04
CA LEU A 32 8.37 2.83 10.67
C LEU A 32 7.79 1.51 10.16
N GLN A 33 8.42 0.39 10.50
CA GLN A 33 7.94 -0.93 10.11
C GLN A 33 6.64 -1.29 10.83
N GLN A 34 6.53 -1.02 12.13
CA GLN A 34 5.27 -1.17 12.88
C GLN A 34 4.15 -0.36 12.25
N LYS A 35 4.36 0.93 12.00
CA LYS A 35 3.37 1.80 11.32
C LYS A 35 2.93 1.26 9.95
N THR A 36 3.88 0.71 9.19
CA THR A 36 3.58 0.13 7.87
C THR A 36 2.72 -1.13 8.00
N ASN A 37 3.02 -1.98 8.98
CA ASN A 37 2.27 -3.19 9.26
C ASN A 37 0.86 -2.87 9.78
N ASP A 38 0.73 -1.90 10.68
CA ASP A 38 -0.56 -1.44 11.19
C ASP A 38 -1.46 -0.92 10.06
N ARG A 39 -0.89 -0.14 9.13
CA ARG A 39 -1.63 0.32 7.94
C ARG A 39 -2.09 -0.84 7.07
N ARG A 40 -1.21 -1.81 6.77
CA ARG A 40 -1.57 -2.99 5.96
C ARG A 40 -2.66 -3.83 6.63
N HIS A 41 -2.63 -3.95 7.96
CA HIS A 41 -3.65 -4.64 8.73
C HIS A 41 -5.01 -3.94 8.62
N GLN A 42 -5.05 -2.61 8.79
CA GLN A 42 -6.27 -1.84 8.61
C GLN A 42 -6.80 -1.90 7.18
N ASP A 43 -5.92 -1.77 6.19
CA ASP A 43 -6.30 -1.88 4.78
C ASP A 43 -6.89 -3.27 4.48
N ALA A 44 -6.32 -4.34 5.05
CA ALA A 44 -6.84 -5.70 4.91
C ALA A 44 -8.24 -5.87 5.53
N LEU A 45 -8.46 -5.32 6.73
CA LEU A 45 -9.78 -5.31 7.37
C LEU A 45 -10.81 -4.52 6.57
N ASN A 46 -10.41 -3.38 5.99
CA ASN A 46 -11.29 -2.55 5.15
C ASN A 46 -11.60 -3.21 3.80
N HIS A 47 -10.70 -4.06 3.29
CA HIS A 47 -10.87 -4.73 2.01
C HIS A 47 -11.77 -5.99 2.08
N ASP A 48 -12.10 -6.45 3.30
CA ASP A 48 -12.96 -7.62 3.53
C ASP A 48 -14.47 -7.25 3.51
N GLU A 49 -14.81 -5.97 3.56
CA GLU A 49 -16.18 -5.47 3.42
C GLU A 49 -16.56 -5.39 1.93
N THR A 50 -17.16 -6.45 1.38
CA THR A 50 -17.80 -6.44 0.04
C THR A 50 -19.10 -5.62 -0.02
N SER A 51 -19.42 -4.87 1.04
CA SER A 51 -20.68 -4.13 1.26
C SER A 51 -21.10 -3.30 0.04
N ASP A 52 -20.13 -2.72 -0.67
CA ASP A 52 -20.39 -1.70 -1.67
C ASP A 52 -20.70 -2.28 -3.07
N LEU A 53 -20.59 -3.59 -3.27
CA LEU A 53 -20.93 -4.26 -4.53
C LEU A 53 -22.43 -4.34 -4.80
N HIS A 54 -23.27 -4.17 -3.76
CA HIS A 54 -24.73 -4.32 -3.84
C HIS A 54 -25.51 -3.02 -3.58
N HIS A 55 -24.90 -1.85 -3.76
CA HIS A 55 -25.67 -0.59 -3.77
C HIS A 55 -26.51 -0.52 -5.05
N PHE A 56 -27.66 -1.21 -5.04
CA PHE A 56 -28.68 -1.10 -6.09
C PHE A 56 -29.05 0.38 -6.22
N LYS A 57 -28.76 0.97 -7.37
CA LYS A 57 -29.29 2.29 -7.72
C LYS A 57 -30.81 2.16 -7.79
N THR A 58 -31.49 2.62 -6.74
CA THR A 58 -32.94 2.80 -6.75
C THR A 58 -33.29 3.83 -7.82
N THR A 59 -34.17 3.41 -8.74
CA THR A 59 -34.70 4.15 -9.89
C THR A 59 -35.44 5.42 -9.49
#